data_AF-A0AAN7GB73-F1
#
_entry.id   AF-A0AAN7GB73-F1
#
_cell.length_a   1.000
_cell.length_b   1.000
_cell.length_c   1.000
_cell.angle_alpha   90.00
_cell.angle_beta   90.00
_cell.angle_gamma   90.00
#
_symmetry.space_group_name_H-M   'P 1'
#
loop_
_entity.id
_entity.type
_entity.pdbx_description
1 polymer ?
#
loop_
_entity_poly.entity_id
_entity_poly.type
_entity_poly.pdbx_seq_one_letter_code
_entity_poly.pdbx_strand_id
1 'polypeptide(L)'
;MEALQFHFQISPHHHQQLNQPNFFMNSHSLSLSSKLLKPTAKRFFFSTSSSLTSLTNSNHKTPPPKTQKPALSTNASRVRAVKTSQALEHAQLKENWLDSLTCPLNANGASTPTNATASNWVIGVDPDIHGALALLNFNTLHSSISSAQVFDSPHLPVLVSKRVRRRLDAKSIVQLLRSVDAPIGTTAYIEQSIPYPQDGKQGWWSGGFGYGLWIGVLVASGFSVVPVPSTSWKKEFELTGKSSTKDDSRRVASELFPSLSPLLKRKKDHGRAEALLIAAYGKGLKNLNPSCISEELVP
;
A
#
# COMPACT_ATOMS: atom_id res chain seq x y z
N MET A 1 -76.31 4.63 2.63
CA MET A 1 -74.87 4.44 2.88
C MET A 1 -74.30 3.78 1.64
N GLU A 2 -74.04 4.59 0.60
CA GLU A 2 -73.50 4.14 -0.68
C GLU A 2 -71.98 4.05 -0.59
N ALA A 3 -71.43 2.90 -0.98
CA ALA A 3 -70.00 2.67 -1.09
C ALA A 3 -69.54 3.10 -2.49
N LEU A 4 -68.65 4.10 -2.53
CA LEU A 4 -68.01 4.61 -3.73
C LEU A 4 -67.02 3.58 -4.29
N GLN A 5 -67.28 3.12 -5.51
CA GLN A 5 -66.39 2.29 -6.31
C GLN A 5 -65.74 3.18 -7.38
N PHE A 6 -64.49 3.61 -7.15
CA PHE A 6 -63.72 4.37 -8.15
C PHE A 6 -62.82 3.41 -8.94
N HIS A 7 -63.18 3.22 -10.21
CA HIS A 7 -62.33 2.67 -11.26
C HIS A 7 -61.43 3.79 -11.80
N PHE A 8 -60.10 3.62 -11.74
CA PHE A 8 -59.17 4.46 -12.49
C PHE A 8 -58.47 3.66 -13.57
N GLN A 9 -58.74 4.07 -14.79
CA GLN A 9 -58.24 3.56 -16.07
C GLN A 9 -56.94 4.28 -16.41
N ILE A 10 -55.84 3.54 -16.60
CA ILE A 10 -54.53 4.08 -16.99
C ILE A 10 -54.40 3.98 -18.51
N SER A 11 -54.25 5.12 -19.20
CA SER A 11 -53.83 5.20 -20.60
C SER A 11 -52.29 5.31 -20.70
N PRO A 12 -51.62 4.68 -21.67
CA PRO A 12 -50.18 4.79 -21.86
C PRO A 12 -49.83 5.88 -22.88
N HIS A 13 -48.85 6.75 -22.55
CA HIS A 13 -48.21 7.63 -23.55
C HIS A 13 -46.68 7.59 -23.46
N HIS A 14 -46.11 7.36 -24.64
CA HIS A 14 -44.81 7.77 -25.17
C HIS A 14 -43.52 7.45 -24.41
N HIS A 15 -42.81 6.42 -24.89
CA HIS A 15 -41.35 6.35 -24.80
C HIS A 15 -40.72 7.22 -25.89
N GLN A 16 -40.04 8.29 -25.47
CA GLN A 16 -39.08 9.03 -26.29
C GLN A 16 -37.74 8.29 -26.31
N GLN A 17 -37.24 8.11 -27.52
CA GLN A 17 -35.98 7.44 -27.86
C GLN A 17 -34.82 8.43 -27.64
N LEU A 18 -33.90 8.11 -26.72
CA LEU A 18 -32.68 8.90 -26.51
C LEU A 18 -31.52 8.32 -27.34
N ASN A 19 -30.98 9.17 -28.22
CA ASN A 19 -29.81 8.95 -29.05
C ASN A 19 -28.57 8.63 -28.21
N GLN A 20 -27.88 7.53 -28.56
CA GLN A 20 -26.52 7.21 -28.12
C GLN A 20 -25.50 7.77 -29.14
N PRO A 21 -24.41 8.44 -28.72
CA PRO A 21 -23.33 8.77 -29.64
C PRO A 21 -22.42 7.56 -29.88
N ASN A 22 -22.20 7.26 -31.17
CA ASN A 22 -21.26 6.27 -31.66
C ASN A 22 -19.81 6.67 -31.30
N PHE A 23 -19.18 5.92 -30.39
CA PHE A 23 -17.72 5.92 -30.27
C PHE A 23 -17.14 4.77 -31.09
N PHE A 24 -16.56 5.14 -32.23
CA PHE A 24 -15.66 4.30 -33.03
C PHE A 24 -14.42 3.96 -32.19
N MET A 25 -14.18 2.68 -31.92
CA MET A 25 -12.86 2.19 -31.47
C MET A 25 -12.20 1.43 -32.62
N ASN A 26 -11.04 1.93 -33.05
CA ASN A 26 -10.14 1.23 -33.97
C ASN A 26 -9.62 -0.04 -33.31
N SER A 27 -9.95 -1.19 -33.90
CA SER A 27 -9.38 -2.49 -33.59
C SER A 27 -8.02 -2.66 -34.27
N HIS A 28 -6.93 -2.44 -33.53
CA HIS A 28 -5.61 -2.91 -33.96
C HIS A 28 -5.34 -4.28 -33.33
N SER A 29 -5.50 -5.33 -34.13
CA SER A 29 -5.06 -6.69 -33.79
C SER A 29 -3.53 -6.75 -33.88
N LEU A 30 -2.86 -7.10 -32.79
CA LEU A 30 -1.47 -7.53 -32.82
C LEU A 30 -1.41 -9.01 -32.45
N SER A 31 -1.23 -9.86 -33.47
CA SER A 31 -0.86 -11.25 -33.27
C SER A 31 0.61 -11.32 -32.86
N LEU A 32 0.90 -11.68 -31.60
CA LEU A 32 2.24 -12.08 -31.20
C LEU A 32 2.36 -13.60 -31.26
N SER A 33 3.06 -14.08 -32.28
CA SER A 33 3.57 -15.45 -32.38
C SER A 33 4.76 -15.60 -31.42
N SER A 34 4.62 -16.46 -30.41
CA SER A 34 5.69 -16.79 -29.47
C SER A 34 6.58 -17.89 -30.04
N LYS A 35 7.76 -17.54 -30.56
CA LYS A 35 8.83 -18.52 -30.79
C LYS A 35 9.55 -18.81 -29.46
N LEU A 36 9.54 -20.09 -29.09
CA LEU A 36 10.24 -20.67 -27.96
C LEU A 36 11.75 -20.38 -28.01
N LEU A 37 12.31 -19.90 -26.90
CA LEU A 37 13.72 -20.10 -26.55
C LEU A 37 13.78 -20.49 -25.06
N LYS A 38 14.23 -21.72 -24.82
CA LYS A 38 14.45 -22.30 -23.48
C LYS A 38 15.75 -21.71 -22.88
N PRO A 39 15.79 -21.31 -21.61
CA PRO A 39 17.06 -21.05 -20.95
C PRO A 39 17.57 -22.35 -20.27
N THR A 40 18.59 -22.96 -20.86
CA THR A 40 19.43 -23.97 -20.21
C THR A 40 20.38 -23.30 -19.21
N ALA A 41 20.38 -23.79 -17.98
CA ALA A 41 21.30 -23.42 -16.92
C ALA A 41 22.77 -23.67 -17.31
N LYS A 42 23.66 -22.77 -16.89
CA LYS A 42 25.08 -23.06 -16.61
C LYS A 42 25.64 -22.01 -15.66
N ARG A 43 25.97 -22.45 -14.44
CA ARG A 43 26.87 -21.77 -13.50
C ARG A 43 28.26 -21.73 -14.13
N PHE A 44 28.91 -20.57 -14.14
CA PHE A 44 30.37 -20.48 -14.25
C PHE A 44 30.89 -19.34 -13.38
N PHE A 45 31.64 -19.70 -12.34
CA PHE A 45 32.66 -18.85 -11.73
C PHE A 45 33.86 -18.83 -12.67
N PHE A 46 34.43 -17.68 -13.00
CA PHE A 46 35.86 -17.58 -13.30
C PHE A 46 36.40 -16.20 -12.93
N SER A 47 37.40 -16.22 -12.06
CA SER A 47 38.40 -15.19 -11.84
C SER A 47 39.44 -15.31 -12.96
N THR A 48 39.88 -14.20 -13.54
CA THR A 48 41.12 -14.14 -14.33
C THR A 48 41.87 -12.86 -14.03
N SER A 49 42.92 -13.01 -13.24
CA SER A 49 44.09 -12.13 -13.18
C SER A 49 44.93 -12.32 -14.45
N SER A 50 45.21 -11.24 -15.16
CA SER A 50 46.11 -11.23 -16.31
C SER A 50 47.44 -10.60 -15.92
N SER A 51 48.48 -11.44 -15.85
CA SER A 51 49.89 -11.07 -15.86
C SER A 51 50.38 -11.02 -17.31
N LEU A 52 51.10 -9.97 -17.69
CA LEU A 52 51.84 -9.92 -18.96
C LEU A 52 53.32 -9.66 -18.70
N THR A 53 54.10 -10.36 -19.51
CA THR A 53 55.50 -10.74 -19.39
C THR A 53 56.49 -9.68 -19.84
N SER A 54 57.66 -9.70 -19.20
CA SER A 54 58.90 -8.99 -19.54
C SER A 54 59.50 -9.48 -20.86
N LEU A 55 60.02 -8.54 -21.65
CA LEU A 55 60.98 -8.76 -22.74
C LEU A 55 62.09 -7.70 -22.64
N THR A 56 63.31 -8.22 -22.58
CA THR A 56 64.62 -7.56 -22.56
C THR A 56 64.99 -6.96 -23.93
N ASN A 57 65.68 -5.82 -24.02
CA ASN A 57 67.13 -5.72 -24.34
C ASN A 57 67.58 -4.25 -24.61
N SER A 58 68.88 -4.00 -24.34
CA SER A 58 69.76 -2.94 -24.89
C SER A 58 69.76 -1.49 -24.33
N ASN A 59 70.78 -1.23 -23.50
CA ASN A 59 71.72 -0.09 -23.48
C ASN A 59 71.26 1.32 -23.91
N HIS A 60 71.23 2.28 -22.98
CA HIS A 60 72.00 3.53 -23.02
C HIS A 60 71.90 4.31 -21.68
N LYS A 61 73.03 4.88 -21.23
CA LYS A 61 73.17 5.73 -20.03
C LYS A 61 72.48 7.10 -20.22
N THR A 62 71.58 7.46 -19.29
CA THR A 62 71.32 8.84 -18.79
C THR A 62 70.27 8.77 -17.65
N PRO A 63 70.38 9.54 -16.54
CA PRO A 63 69.38 9.52 -15.47
C PRO A 63 68.31 10.60 -15.68
N PRO A 64 67.01 10.27 -15.59
CA PRO A 64 66.03 11.24 -15.08
C PRO A 64 64.92 10.58 -14.22
N PRO A 65 63.92 11.34 -13.76
CA PRO A 65 63.74 11.85 -12.41
C PRO A 65 62.91 10.93 -11.48
N LYS A 66 62.85 11.29 -10.20
CA LYS A 66 62.07 10.62 -9.13
C LYS A 66 60.65 10.26 -9.57
N THR A 67 60.35 8.97 -9.65
CA THR A 67 59.01 8.42 -9.85
C THR A 67 58.21 8.53 -8.54
N GLN A 68 57.17 9.37 -8.54
CA GLN A 68 56.10 9.27 -7.56
C GLN A 68 55.31 8.00 -7.81
N LYS A 69 55.02 7.24 -6.74
CA LYS A 69 54.13 6.07 -6.79
C LYS A 69 52.75 6.51 -7.32
N PRO A 70 52.11 5.78 -8.26
CA PRO A 70 50.73 6.08 -8.62
C PRO A 70 49.84 5.86 -7.39
N ALA A 71 49.10 6.91 -7.03
CA ALA A 71 48.18 6.91 -5.90
C ALA A 71 47.09 5.85 -6.09
N LEU A 72 47.15 4.80 -5.30
CA LEU A 72 46.11 3.79 -5.17
C LEU A 72 44.95 4.36 -4.32
N SER A 73 44.15 5.30 -4.84
CA SER A 73 43.06 5.92 -4.04
C SER A 73 41.88 6.52 -4.83
N THR A 74 41.73 6.22 -6.12
CA THR A 74 40.64 6.81 -6.93
C THR A 74 39.41 5.91 -7.07
N ASN A 75 39.58 4.59 -6.99
CA ASN A 75 38.47 3.65 -7.19
C ASN A 75 37.49 3.61 -6.03
N ALA A 76 37.94 3.64 -4.77
CA ALA A 76 37.04 3.62 -3.62
C ALA A 76 36.18 4.89 -3.53
N SER A 77 36.79 6.04 -3.76
CA SER A 77 36.14 7.36 -3.76
C SER A 77 35.13 7.50 -4.89
N ARG A 78 35.48 7.04 -6.10
CA ARG A 78 34.58 7.01 -7.26
C ARG A 78 33.43 6.01 -7.08
N VAL A 79 33.70 4.81 -6.56
CA VAL A 79 32.67 3.82 -6.25
C VAL A 79 31.72 4.33 -5.15
N ARG A 80 32.24 5.05 -4.15
CA ARG A 80 31.41 5.68 -3.11
C ARG A 80 30.55 6.80 -3.68
N ALA A 81 31.12 7.69 -4.49
CA ALA A 81 30.38 8.78 -5.15
C ALA A 81 29.26 8.25 -6.08
N VAL A 82 29.54 7.21 -6.87
CA VAL A 82 28.54 6.55 -7.74
C VAL A 82 27.45 5.85 -6.94
N LYS A 83 27.78 5.21 -5.81
CA LYS A 83 26.77 4.62 -4.91
C LYS A 83 25.88 5.69 -4.28
N THR A 84 26.45 6.84 -3.90
CA THR A 84 25.70 7.96 -3.33
C THR A 84 24.78 8.60 -4.38
N SER A 85 25.23 8.77 -5.62
CA SER A 85 24.38 9.31 -6.70
C SER A 85 23.23 8.36 -7.06
N GLN A 86 23.49 7.04 -7.14
CA GLN A 86 22.43 6.06 -7.34
C GLN A 86 21.41 6.07 -6.20
N ALA A 87 21.86 6.12 -4.95
CA ALA A 87 20.94 6.18 -3.80
C ALA A 87 20.02 7.41 -3.84
N LEU A 88 20.53 8.57 -4.26
CA LEU A 88 19.75 9.78 -4.46
C LEU A 88 18.72 9.62 -5.58
N GLU A 89 19.11 9.03 -6.71
CA GLU A 89 18.18 8.73 -7.81
C GLU A 89 17.06 7.76 -7.38
N HIS A 90 17.42 6.68 -6.66
CA HIS A 90 16.44 5.73 -6.13
C HIS A 90 15.48 6.38 -5.12
N ALA A 91 15.98 7.27 -4.26
CA ALA A 91 15.15 8.04 -3.34
C ALA A 91 14.20 8.95 -4.11
N GLN A 92 14.69 9.69 -5.11
CA GLN A 92 13.85 10.57 -5.94
C GLN A 92 12.75 9.80 -6.68
N LEU A 93 13.06 8.64 -7.25
CA LEU A 93 12.07 7.79 -7.91
C LEU A 93 11.00 7.29 -6.94
N LYS A 94 11.39 7.01 -5.69
CA LYS A 94 10.45 6.62 -4.64
C LYS A 94 9.54 7.79 -4.25
N GLU A 95 10.09 8.98 -4.05
CA GLU A 95 9.31 10.18 -3.73
C GLU A 95 8.33 10.52 -4.86
N ASN A 96 8.79 10.51 -6.12
CA ASN A 96 7.91 10.74 -7.28
C ASN A 96 6.72 9.75 -7.32
N TRP A 97 6.95 8.50 -6.91
CA TRP A 97 5.88 7.53 -6.82
C TRP A 97 4.95 7.82 -5.64
N LEU A 98 5.46 8.14 -4.45
CA LEU A 98 4.63 8.52 -3.29
C LEU A 98 3.78 9.76 -3.59
N ASP A 99 4.36 10.75 -4.27
CA ASP A 99 3.64 11.95 -4.73
C ASP A 99 2.48 11.59 -5.66
N SER A 100 2.68 10.60 -6.55
CA SER A 100 1.61 10.11 -7.44
C SER A 100 0.44 9.42 -6.70
N LEU A 101 0.64 9.04 -5.43
CA LEU A 101 -0.38 8.42 -4.59
C LEU A 101 -1.20 9.43 -3.78
N THR A 102 -1.15 10.71 -4.15
CA THR A 102 -1.99 11.76 -3.60
C THR A 102 -2.65 12.53 -4.74
N CYS A 103 -3.98 12.62 -4.73
CA CYS A 103 -4.69 13.47 -5.68
C CYS A 103 -5.07 14.80 -5.02
N PRO A 104 -4.57 15.94 -5.49
CA PRO A 104 -5.03 17.25 -5.03
C PRO A 104 -6.46 17.46 -5.55
N LEU A 105 -7.46 17.09 -4.75
CA LEU A 105 -8.84 17.44 -5.04
C LEU A 105 -9.02 18.94 -4.77
N ASN A 106 -8.87 19.75 -5.81
CA ASN A 106 -9.32 21.14 -5.80
C ASN A 106 -10.85 21.16 -5.67
N ALA A 107 -11.35 21.20 -4.44
CA ALA A 107 -12.73 21.54 -4.17
C ALA A 107 -12.90 23.05 -4.41
N ASN A 108 -13.23 23.43 -5.65
CA ASN A 108 -13.83 24.72 -6.04
C ASN A 108 -13.60 25.89 -5.05
N GLY A 109 -12.41 26.47 -4.99
CA GLY A 109 -12.13 27.71 -4.24
C GLY A 109 -12.42 27.67 -2.73
N ALA A 110 -12.78 26.53 -2.16
CA ALA A 110 -12.89 26.34 -0.74
C ALA A 110 -11.48 26.13 -0.21
N SER A 111 -11.09 27.00 0.73
CA SER A 111 -9.83 26.92 1.47
C SER A 111 -9.45 25.47 1.73
N THR A 112 -8.22 25.11 1.35
CA THR A 112 -7.53 23.90 1.81
C THR A 112 -7.97 23.65 3.25
N PRO A 113 -8.54 22.48 3.59
CA PRO A 113 -8.79 22.14 4.99
C PRO A 113 -7.49 22.46 5.71
N THR A 114 -7.53 23.34 6.71
CA THR A 114 -6.33 23.68 7.46
C THR A 114 -5.67 22.37 7.86
N ASN A 115 -4.39 22.17 7.49
CA ASN A 115 -3.66 20.90 7.62
C ASN A 115 -3.87 20.21 9.00
N ALA A 116 -4.21 20.99 10.02
CA ALA A 116 -4.60 20.54 11.36
C ALA A 116 -5.78 19.55 11.39
N THR A 117 -6.84 19.73 10.57
CA THR A 117 -8.03 18.86 10.66
C THR A 117 -7.79 17.49 10.02
N ALA A 118 -7.18 17.42 8.83
CA ALA A 118 -6.75 16.16 8.22
C ALA A 118 -5.70 15.44 9.07
N SER A 119 -4.83 16.16 9.80
CA SER A 119 -3.80 15.55 10.65
C SER A 119 -4.33 14.75 11.86
N ASN A 120 -5.61 14.93 12.20
CA ASN A 120 -6.25 14.20 13.29
C ASN A 120 -6.82 12.86 12.85
N TRP A 121 -6.98 12.64 11.54
CA TRP A 121 -7.54 11.42 11.02
C TRP A 121 -6.45 10.56 10.41
N VAL A 122 -6.55 9.25 10.61
CA VAL A 122 -5.67 8.27 9.98
C VAL A 122 -6.50 7.08 9.54
N ILE A 123 -6.26 6.63 8.31
CA ILE A 123 -6.82 5.40 7.79
C ILE A 123 -5.74 4.32 7.78
N GLY A 124 -6.09 3.09 8.17
CA GLY A 124 -5.25 1.90 8.02
C GLY A 124 -5.96 0.85 7.19
N VAL A 125 -5.26 0.22 6.24
CA VAL A 125 -5.83 -0.75 5.31
C VAL A 125 -4.99 -2.01 5.26
N ASP A 126 -5.62 -3.14 5.59
CA ASP A 126 -5.18 -4.46 5.15
C ASP A 126 -5.90 -4.77 3.82
N PRO A 127 -5.18 -4.80 2.67
CA PRO A 127 -5.78 -4.86 1.36
C PRO A 127 -6.27 -6.26 0.95
N ASP A 128 -6.05 -7.28 1.78
CA ASP A 128 -6.42 -8.65 1.45
C ASP A 128 -7.94 -8.86 1.44
N ILE A 129 -8.36 -9.98 0.85
CA ILE A 129 -9.79 -10.35 0.75
C ILE A 129 -10.46 -10.55 2.11
N HIS A 130 -9.68 -10.85 3.15
CA HIS A 130 -10.14 -10.95 4.54
C HIS A 130 -9.57 -9.83 5.42
N GLY A 131 -9.02 -8.80 4.78
CA GLY A 131 -8.53 -7.61 5.44
C GLY A 131 -9.67 -6.68 5.88
N ALA A 132 -9.30 -5.45 6.19
CA ALA A 132 -10.20 -4.46 6.73
C ALA A 132 -9.70 -3.03 6.47
N LEU A 133 -10.59 -2.07 6.69
CA LEU A 133 -10.30 -0.65 6.80
C LEU A 133 -10.53 -0.20 8.24
N ALA A 134 -9.54 0.45 8.83
CA ALA A 134 -9.62 1.12 10.12
C ALA A 134 -9.60 2.64 9.93
N LEU A 135 -10.37 3.34 10.76
CA LEU A 135 -10.42 4.80 10.81
C LEU A 135 -10.18 5.24 12.25
N LEU A 136 -9.13 6.03 12.46
CA LEU A 136 -8.78 6.61 13.75
C LEU A 136 -8.95 8.12 13.69
N ASN A 137 -9.62 8.69 14.69
CA ASN A 137 -9.70 10.12 14.92
C ASN A 137 -9.01 10.44 16.25
N PHE A 138 -8.11 11.41 16.25
CA PHE A 138 -7.32 11.84 17.40
C PHE A 138 -7.79 13.20 17.91
N ASN A 139 -7.76 13.37 19.23
CA ASN A 139 -7.99 14.67 19.83
C ASN A 139 -6.74 15.55 19.67
N THR A 140 -6.93 16.77 19.19
CA THR A 140 -5.87 17.77 18.96
C THR A 140 -5.08 18.13 20.22
N LEU A 141 -5.69 18.05 21.40
CA LEU A 141 -5.07 18.52 22.65
C LEU A 141 -4.17 17.48 23.32
N HIS A 142 -4.55 16.19 23.26
CA HIS A 142 -3.86 15.14 24.03
C HIS A 142 -3.25 14.03 23.17
N SER A 143 -3.36 14.13 21.83
CA SER A 143 -2.95 13.05 20.90
C SER A 143 -3.53 11.67 21.26
N SER A 144 -4.62 11.65 22.01
CA SER A 144 -5.36 10.45 22.40
C SER A 144 -6.39 10.12 21.32
N ILE A 145 -6.76 8.84 21.24
CA ILE A 145 -7.78 8.37 20.30
C ILE A 145 -9.14 8.89 20.77
N SER A 146 -9.75 9.77 19.99
CA SER A 146 -11.10 10.27 20.22
C SER A 146 -12.14 9.25 19.75
N SER A 147 -11.90 8.58 18.62
CA SER A 147 -12.73 7.49 18.13
C SER A 147 -11.93 6.54 17.24
N ALA A 148 -12.33 5.27 17.25
CA ALA A 148 -11.76 4.23 16.40
C ALA A 148 -12.90 3.39 15.81
N GLN A 149 -12.84 3.15 14.52
CA GLN A 149 -13.80 2.32 13.78
C GLN A 149 -13.05 1.32 12.90
N VAL A 150 -13.64 0.16 12.67
CA VAL A 150 -13.05 -0.86 11.80
C VAL A 150 -14.14 -1.59 11.01
N PHE A 151 -13.88 -1.80 9.72
CA PHE A 151 -14.82 -2.35 8.75
C PHE A 151 -14.14 -3.47 7.96
N ASP A 152 -14.77 -4.64 7.87
CA ASP A 152 -14.28 -5.72 7.01
C ASP A 152 -14.27 -5.27 5.54
N SER A 153 -13.27 -5.69 4.77
CA SER A 153 -13.19 -5.43 3.33
C SER A 153 -14.43 -6.00 2.60
N PRO A 154 -15.27 -5.15 1.97
CA PRO A 154 -16.42 -5.61 1.21
C PRO A 154 -16.00 -6.54 0.07
N HIS A 155 -16.69 -7.68 -0.04
CA HIS A 155 -16.38 -8.68 -1.06
C HIS A 155 -17.64 -9.43 -1.50
N LEU A 156 -17.59 -10.01 -2.70
CA LEU A 156 -18.67 -10.80 -3.27
C LEU A 156 -18.15 -12.09 -3.92
N PRO A 157 -18.99 -13.15 -4.00
CA PRO A 157 -18.64 -14.36 -4.73
C PRO A 157 -18.66 -14.10 -6.24
N VAL A 158 -17.61 -14.53 -6.94
CA VAL A 158 -17.48 -14.48 -8.40
C VAL A 158 -17.16 -15.88 -8.90
N LEU A 159 -17.88 -16.33 -9.93
CA LEU A 159 -17.54 -17.56 -10.63
C LEU A 159 -16.32 -17.30 -11.53
N VAL A 160 -15.17 -17.88 -11.17
CA VAL A 160 -13.93 -17.78 -11.94
C VAL A 160 -13.63 -19.15 -12.53
N SER A 161 -13.91 -19.32 -13.82
CA SER A 161 -13.95 -20.63 -14.48
C SER A 161 -14.95 -21.54 -13.76
N LYS A 162 -14.51 -22.69 -13.22
CA LYS A 162 -15.39 -23.67 -12.56
C LYS A 162 -15.48 -23.52 -11.04
N ARG A 163 -14.85 -22.49 -10.43
CA ARG A 163 -14.81 -22.33 -8.97
C ARG A 163 -15.31 -20.94 -8.56
N VAL A 164 -16.18 -20.90 -7.55
CA VAL A 164 -16.57 -19.65 -6.90
C VAL A 164 -15.41 -19.16 -6.03
N ARG A 165 -15.04 -17.90 -6.20
CA ARG A 165 -13.98 -17.23 -5.44
C ARG A 165 -14.51 -15.90 -4.92
N ARG A 166 -14.00 -15.43 -3.77
CA ARG A 166 -14.30 -14.09 -3.28
C ARG A 166 -13.43 -13.06 -4.02
N ARG A 167 -14.03 -11.94 -4.39
CA ARG A 167 -13.36 -10.76 -4.94
C ARG A 167 -13.85 -9.53 -4.20
N LEU A 168 -12.97 -8.55 -4.03
CA LEU A 168 -13.33 -7.27 -3.45
C LEU A 168 -14.45 -6.62 -4.27
N ASP A 169 -15.41 -6.02 -3.58
CA ASP A 169 -16.51 -5.29 -4.18
C ASP A 169 -16.16 -3.81 -4.23
N ALA A 170 -15.65 -3.38 -5.39
CA ALA A 170 -15.24 -2.00 -5.63
C ALA A 170 -16.37 -0.99 -5.32
N LYS A 171 -17.62 -1.31 -5.67
CA LYS A 171 -18.77 -0.42 -5.43
C LYS A 171 -18.97 -0.22 -3.93
N SER A 172 -19.00 -1.32 -3.18
CA SER A 172 -19.21 -1.28 -1.73
C SER A 172 -18.04 -0.64 -0.99
N ILE A 173 -16.80 -0.78 -1.50
CA ILE A 173 -15.63 -0.06 -0.97
C ILE A 173 -15.79 1.45 -1.16
N VAL A 174 -16.18 1.91 -2.36
CA VAL A 174 -16.41 3.34 -2.61
C VAL A 174 -17.54 3.88 -1.73
N GLN A 175 -18.61 3.12 -1.55
CA GLN A 175 -19.71 3.49 -0.65
C GLN A 175 -19.25 3.58 0.81
N LEU A 176 -18.44 2.62 1.27
CA LEU A 176 -17.83 2.64 2.59
C LEU A 176 -16.98 3.91 2.79
N LEU A 177 -16.08 4.23 1.87
CA LEU A 177 -15.23 5.42 1.95
C LEU A 177 -16.02 6.72 1.95
N ARG A 178 -17.17 6.78 1.26
CA ARG A 178 -18.07 7.94 1.30
C ARG A 178 -18.89 8.04 2.58
N SER A 179 -19.04 6.94 3.31
CA SER A 179 -19.83 6.89 4.55
C SER A 179 -19.01 7.21 5.80
N VAL A 180 -17.67 7.18 5.70
CA VAL A 180 -16.79 7.56 6.81
C VAL A 180 -16.56 9.08 6.83
N ASP A 181 -16.42 9.64 8.03
CA ASP A 181 -16.26 11.09 8.24
C ASP A 181 -14.84 11.61 7.98
N ALA A 182 -13.97 10.81 7.34
CA ALA A 182 -12.58 11.14 7.09
C ALA A 182 -12.48 12.33 6.10
N PRO A 183 -11.85 13.46 6.46
CA PRO A 183 -11.67 14.58 5.56
C PRO A 183 -10.82 14.25 4.32
N ILE A 184 -11.04 14.99 3.23
CA ILE A 184 -10.14 14.97 2.07
C ILE A 184 -8.72 15.32 2.53
N GLY A 185 -7.73 14.62 1.97
CA GLY A 185 -6.33 14.75 2.36
C GLY A 185 -5.93 13.91 3.57
N THR A 186 -6.85 13.20 4.21
CA THR A 186 -6.51 12.20 5.25
C THR A 186 -5.52 11.18 4.69
N THR A 187 -4.49 10.87 5.48
CA THR A 187 -3.49 9.86 5.10
C THR A 187 -4.03 8.45 5.36
N ALA A 188 -3.97 7.62 4.32
CA ALA A 188 -4.31 6.20 4.37
C ALA A 188 -3.04 5.35 4.27
N TYR A 189 -2.70 4.69 5.37
CA TYR A 189 -1.60 3.72 5.42
C TYR A 189 -2.12 2.36 4.97
N ILE A 190 -1.47 1.77 3.98
CA ILE A 190 -1.88 0.49 3.39
C ILE A 190 -0.74 -0.51 3.47
N GLU A 191 -1.00 -1.75 3.89
CA GLU A 191 0.04 -2.78 3.84
C GLU A 191 0.51 -3.00 2.40
N GLN A 192 1.83 -2.92 2.20
CA GLN A 192 2.44 -3.15 0.90
C GLN A 192 2.34 -4.64 0.54
N SER A 193 1.65 -4.93 -0.57
CA SER A 193 1.56 -6.29 -1.07
C SER A 193 2.92 -6.76 -1.62
N ILE A 194 3.46 -7.82 -1.02
CA ILE A 194 4.69 -8.47 -1.45
C ILE A 194 4.36 -9.95 -1.72
N PRO A 195 4.45 -10.42 -2.98
CA PRO A 195 4.15 -11.80 -3.30
C PRO A 195 5.14 -12.74 -2.61
N TYR A 196 4.63 -13.79 -1.96
CA TYR A 196 5.47 -14.78 -1.31
C TYR A 196 5.88 -15.87 -2.33
N PRO A 197 7.16 -16.28 -2.41
CA PRO A 197 7.64 -17.24 -3.43
C PRO A 197 6.88 -18.57 -3.49
N GLN A 198 6.29 -18.99 -2.37
CA GLN A 198 5.56 -20.22 -2.17
C GLN A 198 4.10 -20.10 -2.64
N ASP A 199 3.60 -18.88 -2.82
CA ASP A 199 2.25 -18.65 -3.31
C ASP A 199 2.14 -19.03 -4.79
N GLY A 200 0.99 -19.59 -5.16
CA GLY A 200 0.67 -19.82 -6.56
C GLY A 200 0.41 -18.52 -7.32
N LYS A 201 0.54 -18.56 -8.66
CA LYS A 201 0.26 -17.43 -9.57
C LYS A 201 -1.07 -16.72 -9.30
N GLN A 202 -2.10 -17.48 -8.91
CA GLN A 202 -3.41 -16.93 -8.58
C GLN A 202 -3.40 -16.10 -7.30
N GLY A 203 -2.57 -16.47 -6.31
CA GLY A 203 -2.35 -15.71 -5.09
C GLY A 203 -1.70 -14.38 -5.40
N TRP A 204 -0.59 -14.39 -6.17
CA TRP A 204 0.10 -13.16 -6.61
C TRP A 204 -0.82 -12.21 -7.35
N TRP A 205 -1.61 -12.73 -8.30
CA TRP A 205 -2.61 -11.92 -9.01
C TRP A 205 -3.65 -11.34 -8.07
N SER A 206 -4.13 -12.12 -7.10
CA SER A 206 -5.19 -11.66 -6.19
C SER A 206 -4.68 -10.61 -5.21
N GLY A 207 -3.46 -10.78 -4.69
CA GLY A 207 -2.79 -9.78 -3.84
C GLY A 207 -2.53 -8.48 -4.60
N GLY A 208 -1.97 -8.56 -5.81
CA GLY A 208 -1.76 -7.39 -6.67
C GLY A 208 -3.05 -6.68 -7.06
N PHE A 209 -4.12 -7.43 -7.38
CA PHE A 209 -5.44 -6.87 -7.67
C PHE A 209 -6.02 -6.13 -6.45
N GLY A 210 -5.97 -6.75 -5.26
CA GLY A 210 -6.49 -6.15 -4.04
C GLY A 210 -5.77 -4.85 -3.69
N TYR A 211 -4.44 -4.89 -3.70
CA TYR A 211 -3.58 -3.73 -3.43
C TYR A 211 -3.82 -2.59 -4.42
N GLY A 212 -3.84 -2.88 -5.72
CA GLY A 212 -4.10 -1.88 -6.75
C GLY A 212 -5.52 -1.27 -6.68
N LEU A 213 -6.54 -2.09 -6.38
CA LEU A 213 -7.91 -1.62 -6.22
C LEU A 213 -8.02 -0.65 -5.04
N TRP A 214 -7.44 -0.99 -3.89
CA TRP A 214 -7.44 -0.12 -2.71
C TRP A 214 -6.71 1.19 -2.97
N ILE A 215 -5.51 1.15 -3.56
CA ILE A 215 -4.78 2.39 -3.92
C ILE A 215 -5.63 3.26 -4.84
N GLY A 216 -6.13 2.71 -5.94
CA GLY A 216 -6.89 3.48 -6.93
C GLY A 216 -8.14 4.13 -6.33
N VAL A 217 -8.88 3.38 -5.51
CA VAL A 217 -10.11 3.87 -4.87
C VAL A 217 -9.82 4.90 -3.78
N LEU A 218 -8.77 4.72 -2.97
CA LEU A 218 -8.36 5.70 -1.95
C LEU A 218 -7.91 7.03 -2.59
N VAL A 219 -7.03 6.97 -3.58
CA VAL A 219 -6.53 8.16 -4.30
C VAL A 219 -7.68 8.89 -5.00
N ALA A 220 -8.55 8.15 -5.69
CA ALA A 220 -9.73 8.74 -6.36
C ALA A 220 -10.76 9.33 -5.37
N SER A 221 -10.74 8.89 -4.11
CA SER A 221 -11.57 9.44 -3.03
C SER A 221 -10.93 10.64 -2.33
N GLY A 222 -9.73 11.06 -2.74
CA GLY A 222 -9.05 12.24 -2.21
C GLY A 222 -8.16 11.99 -1.00
N PHE A 223 -7.83 10.73 -0.71
CA PHE A 223 -6.89 10.39 0.36
C PHE A 223 -5.44 10.39 -0.17
N SER A 224 -4.50 10.70 0.73
CA SER A 224 -3.07 10.52 0.47
C SER A 224 -2.68 9.12 0.90
N VAL A 225 -2.16 8.30 -0.01
CA VAL A 225 -1.89 6.89 0.28
C VAL A 225 -0.41 6.68 0.57
N VAL A 226 -0.12 6.08 1.74
CA VAL A 226 1.24 5.73 2.16
C VAL A 226 1.35 4.21 2.34
N PRO A 227 1.97 3.50 1.40
CA PRO A 227 2.19 2.07 1.56
C PRO A 227 3.29 1.74 2.57
N VAL A 228 3.01 0.75 3.40
CA VAL A 228 3.80 0.36 4.56
C VAL A 228 4.22 -1.11 4.44
N PRO A 229 5.52 -1.43 4.48
CA PRO A 229 5.97 -2.82 4.53
C PRO A 229 5.47 -3.52 5.80
N SER A 230 5.02 -4.76 5.66
CA SER A 230 4.53 -5.56 6.79
C SER A 230 5.58 -5.74 7.89
N THR A 231 6.84 -5.85 7.51
CA THR A 231 7.98 -5.94 8.44
C THR A 231 8.14 -4.68 9.28
N SER A 232 7.83 -3.51 8.75
CA SER A 232 8.01 -2.23 9.46
C SER A 232 7.00 -2.08 10.59
N TRP A 233 5.70 -2.22 10.29
CA TRP A 233 4.66 -2.05 11.30
C TRP A 233 4.65 -3.22 12.30
N LYS A 234 4.92 -4.46 11.86
CA LYS A 234 5.03 -5.62 12.77
C LYS A 234 6.19 -5.47 13.74
N LYS A 235 7.30 -4.86 13.32
CA LYS A 235 8.44 -4.59 14.21
C LYS A 235 8.09 -3.61 15.32
N GLU A 236 7.36 -2.54 14.99
CA GLU A 236 6.96 -1.52 15.98
C GLU A 236 6.13 -2.10 17.12
N PHE A 237 5.26 -3.07 16.82
CA PHE A 237 4.39 -3.72 17.79
C PHE A 237 4.94 -5.03 18.35
N GLU A 238 6.24 -5.32 18.13
CA GLU A 238 6.91 -6.54 18.61
C GLU A 238 6.28 -7.84 18.07
N LEU A 239 5.59 -7.76 16.92
CA LEU A 239 4.94 -8.88 16.23
C LEU A 239 5.90 -9.60 15.28
N THR A 240 7.18 -9.69 15.63
CA THR A 240 8.23 -10.29 14.79
C THR A 240 8.74 -11.61 15.37
N GLY A 241 9.21 -12.50 14.49
CA GLY A 241 9.78 -13.79 14.89
C GLY A 241 8.92 -15.00 14.54
N LYS A 242 9.49 -16.19 14.69
CA LYS A 242 8.86 -17.46 14.28
C LYS A 242 7.63 -17.84 15.13
N SER A 243 7.53 -17.30 16.34
CA SER A 243 6.40 -17.49 17.25
C SER A 243 5.29 -16.47 17.07
N SER A 244 5.51 -15.41 16.28
CA SER A 244 4.48 -14.41 16.00
C SER A 244 3.40 -15.01 15.09
N THR A 245 2.17 -14.98 15.58
CA THR A 245 0.99 -15.54 14.93
C THR A 245 -0.01 -14.43 14.61
N LYS A 246 -1.01 -14.77 13.78
CA LYS A 246 -2.19 -13.91 13.57
C LYS A 246 -3.00 -13.66 14.85
N ASP A 247 -2.78 -14.47 15.90
CA ASP A 247 -3.43 -14.29 17.20
C ASP A 247 -2.80 -13.14 17.98
N ASP A 248 -1.49 -12.89 17.80
CA ASP A 248 -0.77 -11.81 18.47
C ASP A 248 -1.22 -10.43 17.99
N SER A 249 -1.45 -10.24 16.69
CA SER A 249 -2.01 -9.00 16.16
C SER A 249 -3.35 -8.64 16.81
N ARG A 250 -4.24 -9.64 17.02
CA ARG A 250 -5.54 -9.40 17.66
C ARG A 250 -5.40 -9.04 19.13
N ARG A 251 -4.47 -9.69 19.84
CA ARG A 251 -4.16 -9.36 21.24
C ARG A 251 -3.67 -7.92 21.36
N VAL A 252 -2.62 -7.54 20.61
CA VAL A 252 -2.05 -6.18 20.66
C VAL A 252 -3.08 -5.14 20.24
N ALA A 253 -3.86 -5.38 19.18
CA ALA A 253 -4.93 -4.47 18.78
C ALA A 253 -6.02 -4.34 19.86
N SER A 254 -6.34 -5.40 20.60
CA SER A 254 -7.32 -5.33 21.69
C SER A 254 -6.80 -4.55 22.91
N GLU A 255 -5.50 -4.62 23.16
CA GLU A 255 -4.82 -3.82 24.21
C GLU A 255 -4.78 -2.33 23.82
N LEU A 256 -4.48 -2.03 22.56
CA LEU A 256 -4.39 -0.65 22.06
C LEU A 256 -5.76 0.00 21.84
N PHE A 257 -6.78 -0.81 21.50
CA PHE A 257 -8.15 -0.35 21.25
C PHE A 257 -9.17 -1.14 22.08
N PRO A 258 -9.23 -0.94 23.42
CA PRO A 258 -10.09 -1.73 24.31
C PRO A 258 -11.57 -1.71 23.94
N SER A 259 -12.08 -0.57 23.44
CA SER A 259 -13.46 -0.41 22.98
C SER A 259 -13.82 -1.32 21.77
N LEU A 260 -12.82 -1.72 20.97
CA LEU A 260 -13.00 -2.58 19.81
C LEU A 260 -12.67 -4.06 20.11
N SER A 261 -12.17 -4.39 21.31
CA SER A 261 -11.86 -5.77 21.72
C SER A 261 -13.00 -6.77 21.44
N PRO A 262 -14.30 -6.45 21.66
CA PRO A 262 -15.40 -7.35 21.27
C PRO A 262 -15.44 -7.73 19.78
N LEU A 263 -14.93 -6.87 18.90
CA LEU A 263 -14.87 -7.08 17.44
C LEU A 263 -13.63 -7.86 16.99
N LEU A 264 -12.68 -8.16 17.90
CA LEU A 264 -11.38 -8.78 17.63
C LEU A 264 -11.25 -10.19 18.24
N LYS A 265 -12.33 -10.74 18.81
CA LYS A 265 -12.32 -12.00 19.57
C LYS A 265 -12.02 -13.24 18.73
N ARG A 266 -12.43 -13.28 17.45
CA ARG A 266 -12.39 -14.52 16.65
C ARG A 266 -11.12 -14.56 15.80
N LYS A 267 -10.64 -15.77 15.48
CA LYS A 267 -9.49 -15.97 14.57
C LYS A 267 -9.65 -15.28 13.21
N LYS A 268 -10.87 -15.18 12.70
CA LYS A 268 -11.16 -14.51 11.43
C LYS A 268 -11.07 -12.98 11.49
N ASP A 269 -11.01 -12.39 12.68
CA ASP A 269 -10.95 -10.94 12.88
C ASP A 269 -9.49 -10.41 12.82
N HIS A 270 -8.54 -11.20 12.33
CA HIS A 270 -7.14 -10.78 12.20
C HIS A 270 -6.96 -9.61 11.24
N GLY A 271 -7.69 -9.58 10.11
CA GLY A 271 -7.61 -8.46 9.18
C GLY A 271 -8.05 -7.12 9.79
N ARG A 272 -9.05 -7.15 10.69
CA ARG A 272 -9.45 -5.97 11.48
C ARG A 272 -8.32 -5.50 12.39
N ALA A 273 -7.66 -6.44 13.06
CA ALA A 273 -6.53 -6.14 13.92
C ALA A 273 -5.34 -5.59 13.13
N GLU A 274 -4.98 -6.18 11.99
CA GLU A 274 -3.89 -5.69 11.14
C GLU A 274 -4.20 -4.28 10.62
N ALA A 275 -5.42 -3.99 10.15
CA ALA A 275 -5.81 -2.64 9.72
C ALA A 275 -5.71 -1.60 10.85
N LEU A 276 -6.15 -1.93 12.07
CA LEU A 276 -6.02 -1.07 13.24
C LEU A 276 -4.56 -0.78 13.60
N LEU A 277 -3.70 -1.81 13.57
CA LEU A 277 -2.28 -1.66 13.86
C LEU A 277 -1.55 -0.88 12.77
N ILE A 278 -1.93 -1.04 11.50
CA ILE A 278 -1.38 -0.23 10.40
C ILE A 278 -1.74 1.25 10.59
N ALA A 279 -2.98 1.56 10.96
CA ALA A 279 -3.38 2.94 11.29
C ALA A 279 -2.60 3.50 12.48
N ALA A 280 -2.46 2.70 13.55
CA ALA A 280 -1.69 3.05 14.74
C ALA A 280 -0.22 3.34 14.42
N TYR A 281 0.40 2.48 13.60
CA TYR A 281 1.77 2.67 13.11
C TYR A 281 1.91 3.97 12.32
N GLY A 282 0.97 4.25 11.41
CA GLY A 282 0.95 5.47 10.62
C GLY A 282 0.90 6.75 11.46
N LYS A 283 0.15 6.73 12.57
CA LYS A 283 0.14 7.85 13.54
C LYS A 283 1.39 7.93 14.42
N GLY A 284 2.14 6.83 14.54
CA GLY A 284 3.28 6.72 15.46
C GLY A 284 2.91 6.31 16.88
N LEU A 285 1.79 5.60 17.07
CA LEU A 285 1.47 4.99 18.36
C LEU A 285 2.44 3.84 18.64
N LYS A 286 3.00 3.82 19.85
CA LYS A 286 3.88 2.76 20.33
C LYS A 286 3.12 1.82 21.25
N ASN A 287 3.63 0.60 21.41
CA ASN A 287 3.16 -0.30 22.48
C ASN A 287 3.18 0.49 23.80
N LEU A 288 2.01 0.60 24.42
CA LEU A 288 1.82 1.33 25.65
C LEU A 288 2.63 0.63 26.75
N ASN A 289 3.57 1.36 27.36
CA ASN A 289 3.97 1.02 28.72
C ASN A 289 2.72 1.25 29.60
N PRO A 290 2.28 0.26 30.40
CA PRO A 290 1.06 0.36 31.21
C PRO A 290 1.10 1.45 32.30
N SER A 291 2.21 2.19 32.43
CA SER A 291 2.37 3.28 33.38
C SER A 291 1.70 4.59 32.96
N CYS A 292 1.18 4.74 31.74
CA CYS A 292 0.64 6.03 31.26
C CYS A 292 -0.89 6.14 31.27
N ILE A 293 -1.63 5.13 31.75
CA ILE A 293 -3.11 5.15 31.79
C ILE A 293 -3.67 5.36 33.21
N SER A 294 -2.81 5.46 34.21
CA SER A 294 -3.21 5.50 35.62
C SER A 294 -3.13 6.89 36.24
N GLU A 295 -3.60 7.95 35.58
CA GLU A 295 -3.68 9.26 36.26
C GLU A 295 -4.68 10.24 35.66
N GLU A 296 -5.90 9.81 35.32
CA GLU A 296 -7.01 10.78 35.28
C GLU A 296 -8.36 10.05 35.38
N LEU A 297 -8.78 9.75 36.61
CA LEU A 297 -10.18 9.50 36.99
C LEU A 297 -10.23 9.22 38.50
N VAL A 298 -10.23 10.28 39.32
CA VAL A 298 -11.05 10.33 40.54
C VAL A 298 -11.56 11.77 40.72
N PRO A 299 -12.86 11.98 40.96
CA PRO A 299 -13.50 13.29 41.13
C PRO A 299 -13.08 14.04 42.39
#